data_AF-A0A357IUH5-F1
#
_entry.id   AF-A0A357IUH5-F1
#
_cell.length_a   1.000
_cell.length_b   1.000
_cell.length_c   1.000
_cell.angle_alpha   90.00
_cell.angle_beta   90.00
_cell.angle_gamma   90.00
#
_symmetry.space_group_name_H-M   'P 1'
#
loop_
_entity.id
_entity.type
_entity.pdbx_description
1 polymer ?
#
loop_
_entity_poly.entity_id
_entity_poly.type
_entity_poly.pdbx_seq_one_letter_code
_entity_poly.pdbx_strand_id
1 'polypeptide(L)' 'MEIIQLNFIYAVAGCLLGLVSILTTLALIDWIFGFRIRRSLRNGNQAVALATGGAIVGLGLAYGLIIGLSLN' A
#
# COMPACT_ATOMS: atom_id res chain seq x y z
N MET A 1 12.93 -0.25 -27.60
CA MET A 1 11.99 -0.70 -26.56
C MET A 1 10.61 -0.60 -27.16
N GLU A 2 9.92 -1.73 -27.25
CA GLU A 2 8.51 -1.77 -27.69
C GLU A 2 7.62 -1.06 -26.65
N ILE A 3 6.48 -0.52 -27.07
CA ILE A 3 5.53 0.21 -26.19
C ILE A 3 5.12 -0.66 -24.99
N ILE A 4 4.89 -1.96 -25.23
CA ILE A 4 4.58 -2.97 -24.20
C ILE A 4 5.65 -3.05 -23.11
N GLN A 5 6.93 -2.94 -23.46
CA GLN A 5 8.02 -3.02 -22.49
C GLN A 5 8.05 -1.78 -21.60
N LEU A 6 7.79 -0.59 -22.15
CA LEU A 6 7.67 0.64 -21.36
C LEU A 6 6.50 0.58 -20.38
N ASN A 7 5.33 0.14 -20.85
CA ASN A 7 4.12 -0.01 -20.05
C ASN A 7 4.33 -0.98 -18.88
N PHE A 8 5.04 -2.08 -19.12
CA PHE A 8 5.40 -3.02 -18.06
C PHE A 8 6.33 -2.40 -17.02
N ILE A 9 7.34 -1.62 -17.44
CA ILE A 9 8.23 -0.90 -16.53
C ILE A 9 7.45 0.10 -15.69
N TYR A 10 6.52 0.86 -16.29
CA TYR A 10 5.67 1.79 -15.54
C TYR A 10 4.77 1.10 -14.53
N ALA A 11 4.16 -0.03 -14.90
CA ALA A 11 3.34 -0.81 -13.98
C ALA A 11 4.16 -1.27 -12.76
N VAL A 12 5.36 -1.83 -13.00
CA VAL A 12 6.25 -2.30 -11.92
C VAL A 12 6.72 -1.14 -11.05
N ALA A 13 7.15 -0.02 -11.65
CA ALA A 13 7.59 1.16 -10.93
C ALA A 13 6.47 1.77 -10.08
N GLY A 14 5.25 1.87 -10.63
CA GLY A 14 4.07 2.36 -9.92
C GLY A 14 3.70 1.47 -8.73
N CYS A 15 3.70 0.14 -8.92
CA CYS A 15 3.46 -0.80 -7.83
C CYS A 15 4.52 -0.69 -6.72
N LEU A 16 5.81 -0.62 -7.08
CA LEU A 16 6.91 -0.43 -6.12
C LEU A 16 6.74 0.88 -5.33
N LEU A 17 6.42 1.98 -6.01
CA LEU A 17 6.21 3.27 -5.38
C LEU A 17 5.02 3.23 -4.41
N GLY A 18 3.91 2.59 -4.78
CA GLY A 18 2.78 2.37 -3.88
C GLY A 18 3.16 1.53 -2.65
N LEU A 19 4.03 0.54 -2.81
CA LEU A 19 4.50 -0.32 -1.71
C LEU A 19 5.37 0.47 -0.73
N VAL A 20 6.30 1.28 -1.25
CA VAL A 20 7.12 2.18 -0.42
C VAL A 20 6.24 3.20 0.27
N SER A 21 5.22 3.74 -0.42
CA SER A 21 4.30 4.72 0.16
C SER A 21 3.51 4.15 1.34
N ILE A 22 2.95 2.94 1.23
CA ILE A 22 2.18 2.35 2.35
C ILE A 22 3.08 2.02 3.53
N LEU A 23 4.29 1.51 3.30
CA LEU A 23 5.25 1.21 4.37
C LEU A 23 5.65 2.50 5.09
N THR A 24 5.90 3.56 4.33
CA THR A 24 6.23 4.88 4.88
C THR A 24 5.07 5.46 5.68
N THR A 25 3.84 5.38 5.17
CA THR A 25 2.64 5.82 5.89
C THR A 25 2.43 5.05 7.20
N LEU A 26 2.57 3.72 7.19
CA LEU A 26 2.43 2.90 8.40
C LEU A 26 3.52 3.25 9.43
N ALA A 27 4.75 3.45 8.99
CA ALA A 27 5.84 3.87 9.87
C ALA A 27 5.61 5.28 10.45
N LEU A 28 5.09 6.21 9.63
CA LEU A 28 4.73 7.57 10.07
C LEU A 28 3.60 7.55 11.09
N ILE A 29 2.56 6.72 10.89
CA ILE A 29 1.46 6.56 11.84
C ILE A 29 1.98 6.01 13.18
N ASP A 30 2.81 4.95 13.14
CA ASP A 30 3.44 4.38 14.34
C ASP A 30 4.27 5.45 15.09
N TRP A 31 4.95 6.34 14.37
CA TRP A 31 5.76 7.42 14.95
C TRP A 31 4.91 8.57 15.52
N ILE A 32 3.93 9.07 14.76
CA ILE A 32 3.07 10.21 15.15
C ILE A 32 2.22 9.87 16.37
N PHE A 33 1.60 8.69 16.39
CA PHE A 33 0.65 8.32 17.43
C PHE A 33 1.30 7.54 18.59
N GLY A 34 2.59 7.23 18.51
CA GLY A 34 3.35 6.59 19.57
C GLY A 34 2.89 5.17 19.95
N PHE A 35 1.97 4.57 19.19
CA PHE A 35 1.56 3.18 19.37
C PHE A 35 2.11 2.31 18.23
N ARG A 36 2.51 1.08 18.55
CA ARG A 36 2.93 0.11 17.54
C ARG A 36 1.72 -0.66 17.02
N ILE A 37 1.36 -0.51 15.75
CA ILE A 37 0.24 -1.23 15.12
C ILE A 37 0.30 -2.74 15.40
N ARG A 38 1.48 -3.37 15.26
CA ARG A 38 1.67 -4.81 15.56
C ARG A 38 1.31 -5.19 17.00
N ARG A 39 1.61 -4.33 17.98
CA ARG A 39 1.28 -4.59 19.39
C ARG A 39 -0.21 -4.40 19.63
N SER A 40 -0.80 -3.35 19.05
CA SER A 40 -2.25 -3.09 19.14
C SER A 40 -3.08 -4.21 18.51
N LEU A 41 -2.65 -4.76 17.37
CA LEU A 41 -3.25 -5.93 16.75
C LEU A 41 -3.18 -7.16 17.67
N ARG A 42 -2.01 -7.44 18.27
CA ARG A 42 -1.83 -8.57 19.20
C ARG A 42 -2.68 -8.43 20.47
N ASN A 43 -2.90 -7.20 20.93
CA ASN A 43 -3.74 -6.91 22.09
C ASN A 43 -5.25 -6.98 21.79
N GLY A 44 -5.64 -7.35 20.56
CA GLY A 44 -7.05 -7.47 20.17
C GLY A 44 -7.74 -6.14 19.90
N ASN A 45 -7.00 -5.06 19.63
CA ASN A 45 -7.61 -3.77 19.32
C ASN A 45 -8.27 -3.81 17.93
N GLN A 46 -9.60 -3.99 17.94
CA GLN A 46 -10.41 -4.09 16.72
C GLN A 46 -10.40 -2.81 15.88
N ALA A 47 -10.25 -1.63 16.49
CA ALA A 47 -10.19 -0.37 15.74
C ALA A 47 -8.92 -0.31 14.87
N VAL A 48 -7.77 -0.71 15.43
CA VAL A 48 -6.51 -0.80 14.68
C VAL A 48 -6.59 -1.90 13.61
N ALA A 49 -7.23 -3.03 13.92
CA ALA A 49 -7.45 -4.10 12.95
C ALA A 49 -8.30 -3.63 11.76
N LEU A 50 -9.40 -2.92 12.01
CA LEU A 50 -10.28 -2.38 10.96
C LEU A 50 -9.56 -1.32 10.12
N ALA A 51 -8.84 -0.41 10.76
CA ALA A 51 -8.06 0.62 10.05
C ALA A 51 -6.97 0.01 9.15
N THR A 52 -6.21 -0.95 9.68
CA THR A 52 -5.15 -1.63 8.91
C THR A 52 -5.74 -2.48 7.78
N GLY A 53 -6.87 -3.14 8.02
CA GLY A 53 -7.60 -3.90 7.00
C GLY A 53 -8.09 -3.01 5.85
N GLY A 54 -8.68 -1.84 6.18
CA GLY A 54 -9.08 -0.85 5.18
C GLY A 54 -7.92 -0.33 4.33
N ALA A 55 -6.76 -0.09 4.95
CA ALA A 55 -5.55 0.31 4.24
C ALA A 55 -5.06 -0.76 3.24
N ILE A 56 -5.13 -2.04 3.62
CA ILE A 56 -4.76 -3.17 2.72
C ILE A 56 -5.73 -3.26 1.53
N VAL A 57 -7.04 -3.15 1.77
CA VAL A 57 -8.05 -3.15 0.69
C VAL A 57 -7.83 -1.97 -0.25
N GLY A 58 -7.62 -0.78 0.29
CA GLY A 58 -7.31 0.42 -0.51
C GLY A 58 -6.06 0.25 -1.37
N LEU A 59 -5.02 -0.39 -0.84
CA LEU A 59 -3.81 -0.71 -1.61
C LEU A 59 -4.09 -1.65 -2.79
N GLY A 60 -4.90 -2.68 -2.56
CA GLY A 60 -5.31 -3.61 -3.61
C GLY A 60 -6.07 -2.90 -4.74
N LEU A 61 -6.97 -1.99 -4.40
CA LEU A 61 -7.68 -1.17 -5.39
C LEU A 61 -6.73 -0.24 -6.16
N ALA A 62 -5.81 0.41 -5.47
CA ALA A 62 -4.81 1.28 -6.09
C ALA A 62 -3.91 0.52 -7.07
N TYR A 63 -3.47 -0.69 -6.71
CA TYR A 63 -2.68 -1.54 -7.63
C TYR A 63 -3.49 -2.02 -8.83
N GLY A 64 -4.75 -2.40 -8.65
CA GLY A 64 -5.64 -2.72 -9.76
C GLY A 64 -5.74 -1.57 -10.75
N LEU A 65 -5.84 -0.33 -10.25
CA LEU A 65 -5.87 0.87 -11.08
C LEU A 65 -4.53 1.14 -11.79
N ILE A 66 -3.40 1.07 -11.07
CA ILE A 66 -2.07 1.29 -11.66
C ILE A 66 -1.82 0.31 -12.80
N ILE A 67 -2.09 -0.98 -12.58
CA ILE A 67 -1.90 -2.01 -13.60
C ILE A 67 -2.86 -1.79 -14.77
N GLY A 68 -4.15 -1.54 -14.49
CA GLY A 68 -5.17 -1.34 -15.53
C GLY A 68 -4.89 -0.12 -16.42
N LEU A 69 -4.41 0.98 -15.83
CA LEU A 69 -4.05 2.18 -16.58
C LEU A 69 -2.70 2.06 -17.30
N SER A 70 -1.75 1.28 -16.76
CA SER A 70 -0.43 1.12 -17.38
C SER A 70 -0.44 0.17 -18.56
N LEU A 71 -1.42 -0.74 -18.66
CA LEU A 71 -1.51 -1.73 -19.74
C LEU A 71 -2.46 -1.32 -20.88
N ASN A 72 -3.06 -0.13 -20.80
CA ASN A 72 -3.92 0.47 -21.83
C ASN A 72 -3.09 1.33 -22.79
#